data_AF-A0A8H3SHD8-F1
#
_entry.id   AF-A0A8H3SHD8-F1
#
_cell.length_a   1.000
_cell.length_b   1.000
_cell.length_c   1.000
_cell.angle_alpha   90.00
_cell.angle_beta   90.00
_cell.angle_gamma   90.00
#
_symmetry.space_group_name_H-M   'P 1'
#
loop_
_entity.id
_entity.type
_entity.pdbx_description
1 polymer ?
#
loop_
_entity_poly.entity_id
_entity_poly.type
_entity_poly.pdbx_seq_one_letter_code
_entity_poly.pdbx_strand_id
1 'polypeptide(L)'
;MEEHTQQLLDLQGQHQLVLQGKACLALLIALLDHPLKGDLFNSTLVGFLVVLGVDPARQTFRDPYGYTSYLSGLVKIAQMLVALQAVCLAKTSQVTHPADALDEMCERFLLYGVRAPFSWITQLRTYGKKIQNSTTSIGYIYWSDDEQTLSYKDLQMSMQGFCQFIANQVQLAQVELAQLFLLHDKKVQEEVVPQLVLQELQDDPTNN
;
A
#
# COMPACT_ATOMS: atom_id res chain seq x y z
N MET A 1 -23.60 40.80 -20.18
CA MET A 1 -22.38 41.24 -19.46
C MET A 1 -22.08 40.37 -18.25
N GLU A 2 -23.08 39.89 -17.50
CA GLU A 2 -22.87 39.03 -16.32
C GLU A 2 -22.21 37.67 -16.64
N GLU A 3 -22.54 37.05 -17.78
CA GLU A 3 -21.99 35.76 -18.20
C GLU A 3 -20.47 35.79 -18.46
N HIS A 4 -19.97 36.91 -19.00
CA HIS A 4 -18.54 37.10 -19.27
C HIS A 4 -17.73 37.32 -17.99
N THR A 5 -18.31 37.97 -16.99
CA THR A 5 -17.72 38.12 -15.64
C THR A 5 -17.71 36.82 -14.86
N GLN A 6 -18.74 35.98 -15.00
CA GLN A 6 -18.80 34.67 -14.35
C GLN A 6 -17.76 33.70 -14.94
N GLN A 7 -17.60 33.69 -16.27
CA GLN A 7 -16.53 32.92 -16.93
C GLN A 7 -15.12 33.40 -16.53
N LEU A 8 -14.92 34.70 -16.35
CA LEU A 8 -13.63 35.26 -15.90
C LEU A 8 -13.29 34.88 -14.45
N LEU A 9 -14.30 34.84 -13.57
CA LEU A 9 -14.16 34.39 -12.18
C LEU A 9 -13.87 32.88 -12.08
N ASP A 10 -14.54 32.05 -12.90
CA ASP A 10 -14.28 30.61 -12.95
C ASP A 10 -12.89 30.30 -13.52
N LEU A 11 -12.44 31.04 -14.55
CA LEU A 11 -11.09 30.91 -15.09
C LEU A 11 -10.01 31.36 -14.09
N GLN A 12 -10.25 32.42 -13.31
CA GLN A 12 -9.37 32.84 -12.22
C GLN A 12 -9.32 31.81 -11.09
N GLY A 13 -10.46 31.25 -10.70
CA GLY A 13 -10.55 30.19 -9.67
C GLY A 13 -9.82 28.92 -10.08
N GLN A 14 -9.99 28.48 -11.34
CA GLN A 14 -9.28 27.33 -11.90
C GLN A 14 -7.77 27.57 -11.99
N HIS A 15 -7.34 28.77 -12.40
CA HIS A 15 -5.92 29.11 -12.47
C HIS A 15 -5.25 29.15 -11.09
N GLN A 16 -5.94 29.69 -10.07
CA GLN A 16 -5.48 29.72 -8.68
C GLN A 16 -5.31 28.30 -8.12
N LEU A 17 -6.26 27.40 -8.36
CA LEU A 17 -6.22 26.00 -7.91
C LEU A 17 -5.08 25.23 -8.57
N VAL A 18 -4.84 25.44 -9.87
CA VAL A 18 -3.72 24.82 -10.60
C VAL A 18 -2.37 25.32 -10.08
N LEU A 19 -2.25 26.62 -9.77
CA LEU A 19 -1.05 27.21 -9.18
C LEU A 19 -0.77 26.65 -7.77
N GLN A 20 -1.81 26.53 -6.93
CA GLN A 20 -1.70 25.94 -5.60
C GLN A 20 -1.28 24.46 -5.67
N GLY A 21 -1.85 23.70 -6.60
CA GLY A 21 -1.48 22.30 -6.82
C GLY A 21 -0.01 22.13 -7.21
N LYS A 22 0.51 23.01 -8.07
CA LYS A 22 1.93 23.01 -8.48
C LYS A 22 2.86 23.37 -7.32
N ALA A 23 2.52 24.37 -6.51
CA ALA A 23 3.31 24.75 -5.34
C ALA A 23 3.34 23.64 -4.29
N CYS A 24 2.20 22.98 -4.05
CA CYS A 24 2.10 21.83 -3.16
C CYS A 24 2.95 20.66 -3.66
N LEU A 25 2.86 20.32 -4.95
CA LEU A 25 3.68 19.27 -5.54
C LEU A 25 5.18 19.57 -5.41
N ALA A 26 5.61 20.81 -5.70
CA ALA A 26 7.00 21.22 -5.55
C ALA A 26 7.48 21.09 -4.09
N LEU A 27 6.65 21.47 -3.12
CA LEU A 27 6.95 21.27 -1.69
C LEU A 27 7.10 19.79 -1.35
N LEU A 28 6.18 18.94 -1.80
CA LEU A 28 6.23 17.50 -1.53
C LEU A 28 7.47 16.84 -2.14
N ILE A 29 7.85 17.23 -3.36
CA ILE A 29 9.09 16.77 -3.99
C ILE A 29 10.31 17.26 -3.19
N ALA A 30 10.32 18.51 -2.73
CA ALA A 30 11.42 19.04 -1.91
C ALA A 30 11.55 18.30 -0.56
N LEU A 31 10.43 17.88 0.04
CA LEU A 31 10.44 17.06 1.26
C LEU A 31 11.03 15.66 1.00
N LEU A 32 10.77 15.07 -0.16
CA LEU A 32 11.32 13.78 -0.57
C LEU A 32 12.80 13.85 -0.93
N ASP A 33 13.25 14.99 -1.46
CA ASP A 33 14.64 15.26 -1.85
C ASP A 33 15.50 15.84 -0.71
N HIS A 34 14.97 15.92 0.52
CA HIS A 34 15.69 16.51 1.63
C HIS A 34 16.97 15.71 1.97
N PRO A 35 18.18 16.28 1.89
CA PRO A 35 19.41 15.54 2.15
C PRO A 35 19.54 15.15 3.63
N LEU A 36 19.66 13.86 3.91
CA LEU A 36 19.91 13.32 5.24
C LEU A 36 21.42 13.34 5.55
N LYS A 37 21.93 14.54 5.85
CA LYS A 37 23.32 14.76 6.29
C LYS A 37 23.31 15.11 7.78
N GLY A 38 23.84 14.23 8.63
CA GLY A 38 23.88 14.44 10.08
C GLY A 38 22.63 13.90 10.77
N ASP A 39 21.95 14.74 11.54
CA ASP A 39 20.75 14.35 12.28
C ASP A 39 19.57 14.08 11.32
N LEU A 40 19.01 12.87 11.43
CA LEU A 40 17.89 12.41 10.63
C LEU A 40 16.62 13.23 10.92
N PHE A 41 16.47 13.76 12.13
CA PHE A 41 15.29 14.50 12.56
C PHE A 41 15.21 15.92 11.99
N ASN A 42 16.27 16.40 11.33
CA ASN A 42 16.21 17.61 10.52
C ASN A 42 15.25 17.47 9.32
N SER A 43 15.04 16.24 8.86
CA SER A 43 14.04 15.97 7.83
C SER A 43 12.64 15.97 8.46
N THR A 44 11.82 16.96 8.11
CA THR A 44 10.40 17.02 8.51
C THR A 44 9.66 15.72 8.20
N LEU A 45 9.93 15.09 7.05
CA LEU A 45 9.31 13.83 6.66
C LEU A 45 9.67 12.66 7.60
N VAL A 46 10.94 12.54 7.98
CA VAL A 46 11.41 11.52 8.93
C VAL A 46 10.83 11.79 10.32
N GLY A 47 10.83 13.05 10.78
CA GLY A 47 10.21 13.44 12.04
C GLY A 47 8.71 13.09 12.11
N PHE A 48 7.97 13.40 11.06
CA PHE A 48 6.55 13.00 10.93
C PHE A 48 6.37 11.48 11.01
N LEU A 49 7.20 10.72 10.31
CA LEU A 49 7.14 9.26 10.32
C LEU A 49 7.44 8.66 11.69
N VAL A 50 8.37 9.24 12.43
CA VAL A 50 8.69 8.82 13.79
C VAL A 50 7.49 9.02 14.71
N VAL A 51 6.82 10.18 14.63
CA VAL A 51 5.58 10.43 15.37
C VAL A 51 4.48 9.47 14.94
N LEU A 52 4.38 9.15 13.64
CA LEU A 52 3.43 8.18 13.11
C LEU A 52 3.66 6.75 13.67
N GLY A 53 4.88 6.46 14.12
CA GLY A 53 5.23 5.20 14.79
C GLY A 53 4.66 5.06 16.19
N VAL A 54 4.11 6.13 16.77
CA VAL A 54 3.46 6.09 18.09
C VAL A 54 1.97 5.75 17.92
N ASP A 55 1.48 4.84 18.75
CA ASP A 55 0.07 4.53 18.89
C ASP A 55 -0.54 5.38 20.03
N PRO A 56 -1.36 6.40 19.71
CA PRO A 56 -1.94 7.27 20.74
C PRO A 56 -2.99 6.56 21.60
N ALA A 57 -3.63 5.50 21.09
CA ALA A 57 -4.64 4.76 21.84
C ALA A 57 -3.99 3.83 22.86
N ARG A 58 -2.91 3.15 22.45
CA ARG A 58 -2.19 2.20 23.31
C ARG A 58 -1.13 2.87 24.18
N GLN A 59 -0.76 4.12 23.89
CA GLN A 59 0.37 4.82 24.54
C GLN A 59 1.68 4.04 24.40
N THR A 60 1.83 3.25 23.33
CA THR A 60 3.01 2.45 23.01
C THR A 60 3.46 2.72 21.58
N PHE A 61 4.60 2.16 21.18
CA PHE A 61 4.95 2.11 19.76
C PHE A 61 4.03 1.14 19.02
N ARG A 62 3.75 1.45 17.75
CA ARG A 62 3.06 0.54 16.84
C ARG A 62 3.91 -0.69 16.60
N ASP A 63 3.26 -1.83 16.42
CA ASP A 63 3.94 -3.05 16.03
C ASP A 63 4.49 -2.94 14.60
N PRO A 64 5.50 -3.76 14.24
CA PRO A 64 6.11 -3.71 12.91
C PRO A 64 5.12 -3.94 11.77
N TYR A 65 4.10 -4.79 11.96
CA TYR A 65 3.10 -5.05 10.93
C TYR A 65 2.20 -3.82 10.71
N GLY A 66 1.69 -3.23 11.78
CA GLY A 66 0.90 -2.01 11.71
C GLY A 66 1.68 -0.84 11.12
N TYR A 67 2.93 -0.65 11.52
CA TYR A 67 3.74 0.48 11.07
C TYR A 67 4.23 0.36 9.62
N THR A 68 4.61 -0.83 9.15
CA THR A 68 5.08 -1.04 7.77
C THR A 68 4.01 -0.75 6.71
N SER A 69 2.72 -0.84 7.06
CA SER A 69 1.62 -0.45 6.19
C SER A 69 1.67 1.04 5.83
N TYR A 70 1.90 1.92 6.81
CA TYR A 70 2.06 3.36 6.61
C TYR A 70 3.29 3.70 5.76
N LEU A 71 4.43 3.05 6.03
CA LEU A 71 5.64 3.20 5.23
C LEU A 71 5.40 2.82 3.77
N SER A 72 4.64 1.74 3.54
CA SER A 72 4.30 1.26 2.20
C SER A 72 3.37 2.22 1.46
N GLY A 73 2.37 2.77 2.16
CA GLY A 73 1.49 3.82 1.64
C GLY A 73 2.30 5.05 1.22
N LEU A 74 3.21 5.52 2.08
CA LEU A 74 4.05 6.67 1.76
C LEU A 74 4.97 6.41 0.57
N VAL A 75 5.58 5.22 0.46
CA VAL A 75 6.39 4.85 -0.71
C VAL A 75 5.57 4.94 -1.99
N LYS A 76 4.34 4.41 -2.00
CA LYS A 76 3.47 4.47 -3.17
C LYS A 76 3.09 5.90 -3.50
N ILE A 77 2.74 6.72 -2.52
CA ILE A 77 2.43 8.15 -2.72
C ILE A 77 3.65 8.88 -3.29
N ALA A 78 4.85 8.67 -2.74
CA ALA A 78 6.08 9.27 -3.24
C ALA A 78 6.35 8.91 -4.71
N GLN A 79 6.21 7.64 -5.08
CA GLN A 79 6.33 7.18 -6.47
C GLN A 79 5.32 7.87 -7.39
N MET A 80 4.06 8.00 -6.96
CA MET A 80 3.02 8.69 -7.72
C MET A 80 3.30 10.20 -7.88
N LEU A 81 3.81 10.85 -6.84
CA LEU A 81 4.18 12.27 -6.88
C LEU A 81 5.33 12.54 -7.85
N VAL A 82 6.34 11.67 -7.86
CA VAL A 82 7.49 11.77 -8.75
C VAL A 82 7.07 11.53 -10.20
N ALA A 83 6.22 10.54 -10.45
CA ALA A 83 5.63 10.32 -11.77
C ALA A 83 4.80 11.53 -12.23
N LEU A 84 4.00 12.12 -11.33
CA LEU A 84 3.23 13.33 -11.62
C LEU A 84 4.14 14.51 -11.95
N GLN A 85 5.20 14.72 -11.18
CA GLN A 85 6.19 15.78 -11.42
C GLN A 85 6.87 15.61 -12.77
N ALA A 86 7.28 14.38 -13.13
CA ALA A 86 7.89 14.07 -14.42
C ALA A 86 6.97 14.42 -15.61
N VAL A 87 5.69 14.05 -15.52
CA VAL A 87 4.69 14.41 -16.54
C VAL A 87 4.46 15.93 -16.60
N CYS A 88 4.43 16.62 -15.45
CA CYS A 88 4.32 18.07 -15.41
C CYS A 88 5.50 18.76 -16.11
N LEU A 89 6.73 18.32 -15.85
CA LEU A 89 7.94 18.86 -16.46
C LEU A 89 7.94 18.70 -17.99
N ALA A 90 7.53 17.53 -18.48
CA ALA A 90 7.36 17.27 -19.91
C ALA A 90 6.29 18.17 -20.55
N LYS A 91 5.14 18.36 -19.89
CA LYS A 91 4.06 19.24 -20.37
C LYS A 91 4.48 20.71 -20.46
N THR A 92 5.38 21.15 -19.58
CA THR A 92 5.94 22.51 -19.61
C THR A 92 7.12 22.66 -20.56
N SER A 93 7.42 21.65 -21.39
CA SER A 93 8.55 21.62 -22.32
C SER A 93 9.92 21.84 -21.66
N GLN A 94 10.04 21.52 -20.36
CA GLN A 94 11.32 21.56 -19.66
C GLN A 94 12.17 20.32 -19.96
N VAL A 95 11.52 19.21 -20.33
CA VAL A 95 12.15 17.92 -20.63
C VAL A 95 11.50 17.32 -21.87
N THR A 96 12.30 16.66 -22.72
CA THR A 96 11.84 16.06 -23.99
C THR A 96 10.94 14.86 -23.74
N HIS A 97 11.32 13.96 -22.82
CA HIS A 97 10.53 12.79 -22.47
C HIS A 97 10.36 12.69 -20.95
N PRO A 98 9.15 12.38 -20.42
CA PRO A 98 8.94 12.30 -18.97
C PRO A 98 9.81 11.24 -18.28
N ALA A 99 10.27 10.22 -19.00
CA ALA A 99 11.20 9.23 -18.44
C ALA A 99 12.52 9.87 -18.00
N ASP A 100 13.06 10.85 -18.73
CA ASP A 100 14.35 11.48 -18.39
C ASP A 100 14.25 12.21 -17.04
N ALA A 101 13.11 12.89 -16.80
CA ALA A 101 12.84 13.56 -15.53
C ALA A 101 12.60 12.55 -14.39
N LEU A 102 11.94 11.43 -14.70
CA LEU A 102 11.69 10.36 -13.75
C LEU A 102 13.01 9.72 -13.31
N ASP A 103 13.88 9.38 -14.26
CA ASP A 103 15.18 8.75 -13.99
C ASP A 103 16.08 9.67 -13.15
N GLU A 104 16.14 10.96 -13.49
CA GLU A 104 16.86 11.97 -12.69
C GLU A 104 16.40 12.01 -11.23
N MET A 105 15.08 12.14 -11.01
CA MET A 105 14.54 12.17 -9.66
C MET A 105 14.75 10.84 -8.93
N CYS A 106 14.61 9.72 -9.64
CA CYS A 106 14.85 8.40 -9.08
C CYS A 106 16.27 8.26 -8.57
N GLU A 107 17.26 8.58 -9.41
CA GLU A 107 18.68 8.51 -9.07
C GLU A 107 19.04 9.46 -7.92
N ARG A 108 18.44 10.65 -7.90
CA ARG A 108 18.73 11.67 -6.90
C ARG A 108 18.23 11.29 -5.50
N PHE A 109 16.99 10.81 -5.37
CA PHE A 109 16.40 10.63 -4.04
C PHE A 109 15.49 9.40 -3.84
N LEU A 110 15.17 8.58 -4.84
CA LEU A 110 14.39 7.35 -4.64
C LEU A 110 15.21 6.06 -4.64
N LEU A 111 16.46 6.06 -5.11
CA LEU A 111 17.29 4.86 -5.10
C LEU A 111 17.67 4.43 -3.69
N TYR A 112 17.90 3.12 -3.53
CA TYR A 112 18.42 2.58 -2.27
C TYR A 112 19.87 3.03 -2.04
N GLY A 113 20.17 3.49 -0.82
CA GLY A 113 21.52 3.89 -0.42
C GLY A 113 21.82 5.38 -0.62
N VAL A 114 20.93 6.13 -1.28
CA VAL A 114 21.03 7.59 -1.34
C VAL A 114 20.70 8.21 0.03
N ARG A 115 21.29 9.35 0.35
CA ARG A 115 21.04 10.04 1.63
C ARG A 115 19.76 10.88 1.56
N ALA A 116 18.63 10.23 1.33
CA ALA A 116 17.31 10.84 1.27
C ALA A 116 16.28 10.07 2.12
N PRO A 117 15.16 10.70 2.53
CA PRO A 117 14.11 10.09 3.34
C PRO A 117 13.59 8.79 2.73
N PHE A 118 13.49 8.71 1.41
CA PHE A 118 12.99 7.51 0.73
C PHE A 118 13.87 6.27 0.99
N SER A 119 15.20 6.41 0.97
CA SER A 119 16.12 5.32 1.32
C SER A 119 15.94 4.90 2.78
N TRP A 120 15.77 5.85 3.69
CA TRP A 120 15.50 5.56 5.11
C TRP A 120 14.17 4.81 5.29
N ILE A 121 13.09 5.25 4.63
CA ILE A 121 11.77 4.62 4.65
C ILE A 121 11.84 3.18 4.15
N THR A 122 12.49 2.95 3.02
CA THR A 122 12.60 1.61 2.40
C THR A 122 13.46 0.66 3.23
N GLN A 123 14.53 1.15 3.87
CA GLN A 123 15.31 0.38 4.85
C GLN A 123 14.46 -0.01 6.06
N LEU A 124 13.73 0.94 6.65
CA LEU A 124 12.88 0.70 7.80
C LEU A 124 11.74 -0.28 7.48
N ARG A 125 11.14 -0.16 6.29
CA ARG A 125 10.14 -1.12 5.80
C ARG A 125 10.72 -2.53 5.64
N THR A 126 11.92 -2.64 5.07
CA THR A 126 12.60 -3.94 4.89
C THR A 126 12.96 -4.57 6.23
N TYR A 127 13.41 -3.75 7.18
CA TYR A 127 13.68 -4.18 8.54
C TYR A 127 12.40 -4.65 9.25
N GLY A 128 11.31 -3.89 9.16
CA GLY A 128 10.01 -4.28 9.71
C GLY A 128 9.49 -5.60 9.11
N LYS A 129 9.64 -5.79 7.79
CA LYS A 129 9.33 -7.07 7.13
C LYS A 129 10.19 -8.22 7.66
N LYS A 130 11.48 -7.99 7.91
CA LYS A 130 12.36 -9.00 8.52
C LYS A 130 11.88 -9.38 9.93
N ILE A 131 11.50 -8.41 10.75
CA ILE A 131 10.95 -8.69 12.08
C ILE A 131 9.67 -9.51 11.95
N GLN A 132 8.76 -9.12 11.07
CA GLN A 132 7.52 -9.85 10.83
C GLN A 132 7.78 -11.32 10.43
N ASN A 133 8.70 -11.55 9.50
CA ASN A 133 9.00 -12.90 9.03
C ASN A 133 9.73 -13.77 10.08
N SER A 134 10.40 -13.15 11.06
CA SER A 134 11.19 -13.86 12.08
C SER A 134 10.51 -13.92 13.46
N THR A 135 9.43 -13.17 13.64
CA THR A 135 8.66 -13.13 14.89
C THR A 135 7.35 -13.87 14.66
N THR A 136 7.16 -14.99 15.35
CA THR A 136 5.87 -15.67 15.39
C THR A 136 4.83 -14.68 15.88
N SER A 137 3.92 -14.28 15.01
CA SER A 137 2.75 -13.51 15.43
C SER A 137 1.99 -14.37 16.43
N ILE A 138 1.60 -13.81 17.59
CA ILE A 138 0.74 -14.52 18.52
C ILE A 138 -0.49 -14.97 17.72
N GLY A 139 -0.71 -16.28 17.64
CA GLY A 139 -1.86 -16.84 16.96
C GLY A 139 -3.12 -16.25 17.58
N TYR A 140 -3.93 -15.56 16.77
CA TYR A 140 -5.24 -15.08 17.19
C TYR A 140 -6.30 -16.18 17.09
N ILE A 141 -5.90 -17.38 16.68
CA ILE A 141 -6.74 -18.55 16.51
C ILE A 141 -6.54 -19.48 17.69
N TYR A 142 -7.62 -19.78 18.41
CA TYR A 142 -7.64 -20.73 19.51
C TYR A 142 -8.66 -21.81 19.20
N TRP A 143 -8.29 -23.06 19.45
CA TRP A 143 -9.23 -24.18 19.50
C TRP A 143 -9.68 -24.39 20.94
N SER A 144 -10.94 -24.72 21.15
CA SER A 144 -11.39 -25.30 22.42
C SER A 144 -10.70 -26.63 22.69
N ASP A 145 -10.62 -27.04 23.96
CA ASP A 145 -9.94 -28.28 24.37
C ASP A 145 -10.54 -29.54 23.72
N ASP A 146 -11.81 -29.48 23.27
CA ASP A 146 -12.51 -30.55 22.55
C ASP A 146 -12.35 -30.47 21.01
N GLU A 147 -11.57 -29.51 20.52
CA GLU A 147 -11.33 -29.23 19.11
C GLU A 147 -12.60 -28.92 18.30
N GLN A 148 -13.73 -28.63 18.97
CA GLN A 148 -15.01 -28.39 18.29
C GLN A 148 -15.28 -26.92 17.99
N THR A 149 -14.57 -25.99 18.62
CA THR A 149 -14.82 -24.55 18.48
C THR A 149 -13.54 -23.80 18.16
N LEU A 150 -13.58 -23.07 17.06
CA LEU A 150 -12.57 -22.11 16.64
C LEU A 150 -12.94 -20.72 17.19
N SER A 151 -12.00 -20.07 17.88
CA SER A 151 -12.12 -18.68 18.32
C SER A 151 -11.06 -17.81 17.61
N TYR A 152 -11.50 -16.75 16.93
CA TYR A 152 -10.66 -15.75 16.30
C TYR A 152 -11.19 -14.33 16.59
N LYS A 153 -10.48 -13.56 17.43
CA LYS A 153 -10.94 -12.24 17.91
C LYS A 153 -12.38 -12.35 18.49
N ASP A 154 -13.34 -11.63 17.92
CA ASP A 154 -14.75 -11.65 18.32
C ASP A 154 -15.57 -12.75 17.62
N LEU A 155 -14.94 -13.52 16.72
CA LEU A 155 -15.58 -14.64 16.02
C LEU A 155 -15.40 -15.92 16.83
N GLN A 156 -16.51 -16.59 17.13
CA GLN A 156 -16.52 -17.97 17.60
C GLN A 156 -17.37 -18.80 16.65
N MET A 157 -16.85 -19.95 16.23
CA MET A 157 -17.57 -20.84 15.34
C MET A 157 -17.25 -22.30 15.63
N SER A 158 -18.24 -23.18 15.44
CA SER A 158 -18.01 -24.61 15.55
C SER A 158 -17.21 -25.14 14.35
N MET A 159 -16.64 -26.34 14.48
CA MET A 159 -15.98 -27.05 13.38
C MET A 159 -16.89 -27.22 12.18
N GLN A 160 -18.17 -27.54 12.41
CA GLN A 160 -19.16 -27.61 11.34
C GLN A 160 -19.34 -26.24 10.65
N GLY A 161 -19.45 -25.17 11.44
CA GLY A 161 -19.54 -23.81 10.92
C GLY A 161 -18.29 -23.42 10.14
N PHE A 162 -17.11 -23.83 10.59
CA PHE A 162 -15.83 -23.56 9.94
C PHE A 162 -15.73 -24.27 8.60
N CYS A 163 -16.02 -25.58 8.54
CA CYS A 163 -16.06 -26.33 7.29
C CYS A 163 -17.04 -25.73 6.28
N GLN A 164 -18.23 -25.32 6.74
CA GLN A 164 -19.21 -24.66 5.88
C GLN A 164 -18.73 -23.28 5.41
N PHE A 165 -18.08 -22.50 6.28
CA PHE A 165 -17.49 -21.23 5.91
C PHE A 165 -16.43 -21.39 4.82
N ILE A 166 -15.48 -22.33 4.99
CA ILE A 166 -14.43 -22.59 4.00
C ILE A 166 -15.04 -23.05 2.67
N ALA A 167 -15.99 -23.99 2.70
CA ALA A 167 -16.70 -24.43 1.49
C ALA A 167 -17.38 -23.26 0.76
N ASN A 168 -18.04 -22.36 1.50
CA ASN A 168 -18.65 -21.16 0.93
C ASN A 168 -17.61 -20.20 0.34
N GLN A 169 -16.47 -19.98 1.01
CA GLN A 169 -15.41 -19.11 0.49
C GLN A 169 -14.81 -19.65 -0.81
N VAL A 170 -14.58 -20.97 -0.90
CA VAL A 170 -14.11 -21.63 -2.13
C VAL A 170 -15.12 -21.43 -3.25
N GLN A 171 -16.41 -21.66 -2.98
CA GLN A 171 -17.46 -21.48 -3.97
C GLN A 171 -17.54 -20.04 -4.48
N LEU A 172 -17.47 -19.05 -3.58
CA LEU A 172 -17.45 -17.63 -3.94
C LEU A 172 -16.24 -17.29 -4.81
N ALA A 173 -15.04 -17.75 -4.44
CA ALA A 173 -13.83 -17.52 -5.21
C ALA A 173 -13.90 -18.16 -6.61
N GLN A 174 -14.45 -19.38 -6.72
CA GLN A 174 -14.67 -20.04 -8.01
C GLN A 174 -15.64 -19.26 -8.91
N VAL A 175 -16.72 -18.72 -8.33
CA VAL A 175 -17.68 -17.88 -9.07
C VAL A 175 -17.04 -16.58 -9.54
N GLU A 176 -16.30 -15.90 -8.66
CA GLU A 176 -15.60 -14.66 -9.02
C GLU A 176 -14.54 -14.90 -10.10
N LEU A 177 -13.79 -16.00 -9.99
CA LEU A 177 -12.80 -16.40 -10.99
C LEU A 177 -13.45 -16.68 -12.36
N ALA A 178 -14.58 -17.38 -12.39
CA ALA A 178 -15.34 -17.60 -13.62
C ALA A 178 -15.83 -16.28 -14.27
N GLN A 179 -16.27 -15.33 -13.45
CA GLN A 179 -16.69 -14.00 -13.92
C GLN A 179 -15.52 -13.20 -14.47
N LEU A 180 -14.38 -13.19 -13.78
CA LEU A 180 -13.16 -12.49 -14.23
C LEU A 180 -12.63 -13.06 -15.54
N PHE A 181 -12.74 -14.37 -15.75
CA PHE A 181 -12.38 -15.02 -17.02
C PHE A 181 -13.49 -14.98 -18.07
N LEU A 182 -14.62 -14.31 -17.81
CA LEU A 182 -15.75 -14.16 -18.72
C LEU A 182 -16.25 -15.52 -19.26
N LEU A 183 -16.24 -16.56 -18.42
CA LEU A 183 -16.66 -17.89 -18.81
C LEU A 183 -18.20 -17.97 -18.75
N HIS A 184 -18.85 -18.04 -19.91
CA HIS A 184 -20.31 -18.09 -20.01
C HIS A 184 -20.86 -19.52 -20.18
N ASP A 185 -20.02 -20.47 -20.61
CA ASP A 185 -20.39 -21.88 -20.79
C ASP A 185 -19.95 -22.71 -19.58
N LYS A 186 -20.89 -23.44 -18.98
CA LYS A 186 -20.64 -24.33 -17.83
C LYS A 186 -19.61 -25.40 -18.12
N LYS A 187 -19.53 -25.90 -19.36
CA LYS A 187 -18.53 -26.92 -19.74
C LYS A 187 -17.11 -26.37 -19.70
N VAL A 188 -16.94 -25.11 -20.10
CA VAL A 188 -15.63 -24.42 -20.08
C VAL A 188 -15.28 -24.00 -18.65
N GLN A 189 -16.28 -23.67 -17.82
CA GLN A 189 -16.06 -23.37 -16.40
C GLN A 189 -15.50 -24.58 -15.65
N GLU A 190 -16.01 -25.79 -15.87
CA GLU A 190 -15.51 -27.00 -15.20
C GLU A 190 -14.07 -27.37 -15.62
N GLU A 191 -13.65 -26.97 -16.83
CA GLU A 191 -12.29 -27.22 -17.33
C GLU A 191 -11.28 -26.16 -16.83
N VAL A 192 -11.70 -24.91 -16.70
CA VAL A 192 -10.81 -23.77 -16.38
C VAL A 192 -10.80 -23.45 -14.88
N VAL A 193 -11.93 -23.61 -14.18
CA VAL A 193 -12.04 -23.32 -12.75
C VAL A 193 -11.66 -24.57 -11.95
N PRO A 194 -10.60 -24.53 -11.13
CA PRO A 194 -10.16 -25.71 -10.40
C PRO A 194 -11.21 -26.14 -9.36
N GLN A 195 -11.54 -27.43 -9.37
CA GLN A 195 -12.32 -28.06 -8.31
C GLN A 195 -11.37 -28.47 -7.18
N LEU A 196 -11.52 -27.84 -6.01
CA LEU A 196 -10.67 -28.12 -4.85
C LEU A 196 -11.32 -29.20 -4.00
N VAL A 197 -10.69 -30.37 -3.92
CA VAL A 197 -11.08 -31.43 -2.99
C VAL A 197 -10.53 -31.09 -1.60
N LEU A 198 -11.29 -30.30 -0.83
CA LEU A 198 -10.86 -29.81 0.48
C LEU A 198 -10.45 -30.91 1.47
N GLN A 199 -10.98 -32.12 1.30
CA GLN A 199 -10.66 -33.27 2.16
C GLN A 199 -9.26 -33.85 1.91
N GLU A 200 -8.69 -33.61 0.73
CA GLU A 200 -7.37 -34.10 0.32
C GLU A 200 -6.28 -33.04 0.49
N LEU A 201 -6.67 -31.81 0.82
CA LEU A 201 -5.74 -30.71 1.02
C LEU A 201 -4.98 -30.89 2.33
N GLN A 202 -3.66 -31.08 2.25
CA GLN A 202 -2.75 -31.08 3.39
C GLN A 202 -1.68 -30.02 3.16
N ASP A 203 -1.36 -29.27 4.21
CA ASP A 203 -0.19 -28.38 4.19
C ASP A 203 1.08 -29.23 4.14
N ASP A 204 2.04 -28.83 3.30
CA ASP A 204 3.41 -29.37 3.32
C ASP A 204 4.26 -28.48 4.24
N PRO A 205 4.57 -28.92 5.47
CA PRO A 205 5.32 -28.11 6.42
C PRO A 205 6.80 -27.95 6.06
N THR A 206 7.28 -28.62 5.01
CA THR A 206 8.70 -28.68 4.65
C THR A 206 9.14 -27.52 3.76
N ASN A 207 8.19 -26.72 3.26
CA ASN A 207 8.44 -25.63 2.31
C ASN A 207 7.94 -24.28 2.88
N ASN A 208 8.62 -23.79 3.92
CA ASN A 208 8.40 -22.46 4.52
C ASN A 208 9.46 -21.45 4.07
#